data_AF-A0A518GCX0-F1
#
_entry.id   AF-A0A518GCX0-F1
#
_cell.length_a   1.000
_cell.length_b   1.000
_cell.length_c   1.000
_cell.angle_alpha   90.00
_cell.angle_beta   90.00
_cell.angle_gamma   90.00
#
_symmetry.space_group_name_H-M   'P 1'
#
loop_
_entity.id
_entity.type
_entity.pdbx_description
1 polymer ?
#
loop_
_entity_poly.entity_id
_entity_poly.type
_entity_poly.pdbx_seq_one_letter_code
_entity_poly.pdbx_strand_id
1 'polypeptide(L)' 'MFKRFFDQKAKLERKYQQLLKESYELSHSDRKLSDLKTAQAHEVREQLEAIETKR' A
#
# COMPACT_ATOMS: atom_id res chain seq x y z
N MET A 1 5.06 -14.07 20.38
CA MET A 1 4.61 -12.66 20.23
C MET A 1 5.00 -12.02 18.89
N PHE A 2 6.14 -12.40 18.28
CA PHE A 2 6.64 -11.82 17.01
C PHE A 2 5.84 -12.16 15.73
N LYS A 3 5.07 -13.25 15.72
CA LYS A 3 4.34 -13.70 14.53
C LYS A 3 3.25 -12.73 14.05
N ARG A 4 2.65 -11.97 14.97
CA ARG A 4 1.57 -11.00 14.68
C ARG A 4 2.08 -9.69 14.07
N PHE A 5 3.33 -9.32 14.31
CA PHE A 5 3.93 -8.10 13.74
C PHE A 5 4.31 -8.31 12.26
N PHE A 6 4.90 -9.46 11.94
CA PHE A 6 5.17 -9.84 10.54
C PHE A 6 3.89 -9.99 9.72
N ASP A 7 2.83 -10.55 10.30
CA ASP A 7 1.54 -10.71 9.63
C ASP A 7 0.90 -9.34 9.28
N GLN A 8 0.95 -8.37 10.19
CA GLN A 8 0.44 -7.02 9.96
C GLN A 8 1.23 -6.28 8.89
N LYS A 9 2.57 -6.36 8.92
CA LYS A 9 3.43 -5.78 7.88
C LYS A 9 3.13 -6.41 6.51
N ALA A 10 3.10 -7.73 6.43
CA ALA A 10 2.80 -8.46 5.20
C ALA A 10 1.40 -8.12 4.65
N LYS A 11 0.42 -7.87 5.54
CA LYS A 11 -0.91 -7.44 5.14
C LYS A 11 -0.91 -6.02 4.56
N LEU A 12 -0.17 -5.09 5.14
CA LEU A 12 0.02 -3.75 4.57
C LEU A 12 0.76 -3.81 3.23
N GLU A 13 1.83 -4.60 3.11
CA GLU A 13 2.57 -4.78 1.85
C GLU A 13 1.67 -5.35 0.75
N ARG A 14 0.85 -6.36 1.06
CA ARG A 14 -0.13 -6.89 0.09
C ARG A 14 -1.14 -5.83 -0.33
N LYS A 15 -1.63 -5.02 0.61
CA LYS A 15 -2.59 -3.95 0.31
C LYS A 15 -1.95 -2.87 -0.57
N TYR A 16 -0.71 -2.49 -0.29
CA TYR A 16 0.07 -1.58 -1.12
C TYR A 16 0.23 -2.09 -2.55
N GLN A 17 0.65 -3.35 -2.71
CA GLN A 17 0.80 -3.99 -4.02
C GLN A 17 -0.52 -4.08 -4.78
N GLN A 18 -1.63 -4.38 -4.09
CA GLN A 18 -2.97 -4.37 -4.70
C GLN A 18 -3.37 -2.97 -5.18
N LEU A 19 -3.17 -1.94 -4.35
CA LEU A 19 -3.51 -0.56 -4.73
C LEU A 19 -2.68 -0.06 -5.91
N LEU A 20 -1.39 -0.42 -6.00
CA LEU A 20 -0.55 -0.11 -7.15
C LEU A 20 -1.00 -0.84 -8.42
N LYS A 21 -1.37 -2.12 -8.29
CA LYS A 21 -1.86 -2.89 -9.43
C LYS A 21 -3.19 -2.30 -9.94
N GLU A 22 -4.10 -2.00 -9.04
CA GLU A 22 -5.37 -1.33 -9.36
C GLU A 22 -5.13 0.05 -9.97
N SER A 23 -4.19 0.84 -9.46
CA SER A 23 -3.88 2.16 -10.03
C SER A 23 -3.30 2.04 -11.44
N TYR A 24 -2.47 1.04 -11.71
CA TYR A 24 -1.93 0.76 -13.03
C TYR A 24 -3.00 0.28 -14.01
N GLU A 25 -3.89 -0.63 -13.60
CA GLU A 25 -5.02 -1.06 -14.42
C GLU A 25 -5.95 0.12 -14.73
N LEU A 26 -6.21 0.97 -13.73
CA LEU A 26 -7.01 2.19 -13.88
C LEU A 26 -6.29 3.27 -14.69
N SER A 27 -4.96 3.33 -14.74
CA SER A 27 -4.27 4.38 -15.53
C SER A 27 -4.57 4.28 -17.02
N HIS A 28 -4.96 3.09 -17.48
CA HIS A 28 -5.35 2.83 -18.86
C HIS A 28 -6.82 3.15 -19.14
N SER A 29 -7.66 3.29 -18.09
CA SER A 29 -9.12 3.44 -18.23
C SER A 29 -9.65 4.75 -17.61
N ASP A 30 -9.22 5.09 -16.39
CA ASP A 30 -9.64 6.26 -15.64
C ASP A 30 -8.47 6.86 -14.82
N ARG A 31 -7.95 7.98 -15.33
CA ARG A 31 -6.80 8.68 -14.74
C ARG A 31 -7.11 9.22 -13.34
N LYS A 32 -8.34 9.68 -13.07
CA LYS A 32 -8.69 10.24 -11.75
C LYS A 32 -8.71 9.17 -10.69
N LEU A 33 -9.27 8.00 -11.01
CA LEU A 33 -9.27 6.86 -10.09
C LEU A 33 -7.87 6.28 -9.90
N SER A 34 -7.04 6.28 -10.95
CA SER A 34 -5.63 5.90 -10.86
C SER A 34 -4.86 6.81 -9.89
N ASP A 35 -5.03 8.12 -10.01
CA ASP A 35 -4.39 9.11 -9.13
C ASP A 35 -4.82 8.91 -7.66
N LEU A 36 -6.11 8.67 -7.42
CA LEU A 36 -6.65 8.37 -6.08
C LEU A 36 -6.05 7.09 -5.47
N LYS A 37 -5.93 6.02 -6.26
CA LYS A 37 -5.37 4.73 -5.80
C LYS A 37 -3.87 4.83 -5.54
N THR A 38 -3.17 5.63 -6.34
CA THR A 38 -1.75 5.92 -6.15
C THR A 38 -1.52 6.71 -4.86
N ALA A 39 -2.38 7.69 -4.55
CA ALA A 39 -2.34 8.40 -3.28
C ALA A 39 -2.58 7.47 -2.08
N GLN A 40 -3.59 6.58 -2.16
CA GLN A 40 -3.84 5.57 -1.13
C GLN A 40 -2.66 4.61 -0.95
N ALA A 41 -1.99 4.22 -2.04
CA ALA A 41 -0.78 3.40 -1.98
C ALA A 41 0.34 4.15 -1.24
N HIS A 42 0.53 5.44 -1.50
CA HIS A 42 1.53 6.25 -0.80
C HIS A 42 1.28 6.30 0.71
N GLU A 43 0.04 6.50 1.15
CA GLU A 43 -0.31 6.50 2.59
C GLU A 43 0.00 5.15 3.25
N VAL A 44 -0.24 4.03 2.56
CA VAL A 44 0.10 2.68 3.07
C VAL A 44 1.61 2.50 3.14
N ARG A 45 2.36 3.06 2.18
CA ARG A 45 3.83 3.03 2.19
C ARG A 45 4.40 3.81 3.38
N GLU A 46 3.86 4.99 3.66
CA GLU A 46 4.28 5.78 4.84
C GLU A 46 3.98 5.04 6.16
N GLN A 47 2.85 4.31 6.23
CA GLN A 47 2.56 3.46 7.40
C GLN A 47 3.57 2.30 7.54
N LEU A 48 3.98 1.69 6.43
CA LEU A 48 5.02 0.65 6.43
C LEU A 48 6.36 1.22 6.91
N GLU A 49 6.78 2.36 6.35
CA GLU A 49 8.02 3.04 6.73
C GLU A 49 8.00 3.50 8.20
N ALA A 50 6.85 3.95 8.71
CA ALA A 50 6.69 4.32 10.12
C ALA A 50 6.82 3.11 11.06
N ILE A 51 6.35 1.93 10.63
CA ILE A 51 6.51 0.67 11.38
C ILE A 51 7.97 0.21 11.35
N GLU A 52 8.67 0.37 10.22
CA GLU A 52 10.09 0.04 10.10
C GLU A 52 11.00 1.01 10.86
N THR A 53 10.69 2.31 10.82
CA THR A 53 11.49 3.37 11.44
C THR A 53 11.31 3.46 12.96
N LYS A 54 10.14 3.08 13.49
CA LYS A 54 9.90 3.00 14.95
C LYS A 54 10.57 1.79 15.63
N ARG A 55 11.41 1.05 14.90
CA ARG A 55 12.01 -0.22 15.34
C ARG A 55 13.46 -0.04 15.73
#